data_AF-A0A6A0JLG5-F1
#
_entry.id   AF-A0A6A0JLG5-F1
#
_cell.length_a   1.000
_cell.length_b   1.000
_cell.length_c   1.000
_cell.angle_alpha   90.00
_cell.angle_beta   90.00
_cell.angle_gamma   90.00
#
_symmetry.space_group_name_H-M   'P 1'
#
loop_
_entity.id
_entity.type
_entity.pdbx_description
1 polymer ?
#
loop_
_entity_poly.entity_id
_entity_poly.type
_entity_poly.pdbx_seq_one_letter_code
_entity_poly.pdbx_strand_id
1 'polypeptide(L)' 'MTPQRVRKTKLMKGVEEKFQRPLETLLPDMVNEHGLSHAASELGVSAATLSYWMLKLGIRYRRVAVTADETIEVKRPG' A
#
# COMPACT_ATOMS: atom_id res chain seq x y z
N MET A 1 17.78 -1.00 -0.89
CA MET A 1 17.12 -0.49 -2.12
C MET A 1 17.08 1.02 -2.04
N THR A 2 17.88 1.71 -2.83
CA THR A 2 17.75 3.17 -3.00
C THR A 2 16.38 3.43 -3.63
N PRO A 3 15.51 4.27 -3.03
CA PRO A 3 14.21 4.53 -3.63
C PRO A 3 14.45 5.21 -4.99
N GLN A 4 14.17 4.49 -6.07
CA GLN A 4 14.09 5.10 -7.38
C GLN A 4 13.03 6.19 -7.28
N ARG A 5 13.37 7.44 -7.64
CA ARG A 5 12.46 8.57 -7.45
C ARG A 5 11.31 8.48 -8.44
N VAL A 6 10.25 7.79 -8.05
CA VAL A 6 9.07 7.54 -8.88
C VAL A 6 8.30 8.85 -9.08
N ARG A 7 8.03 9.20 -10.34
CA ARG A 7 7.18 10.37 -10.64
C ARG A 7 5.73 10.09 -10.24
N LYS A 8 5.25 10.74 -9.18
CA LYS A 8 3.86 10.66 -8.69
C LYS A 8 2.90 11.44 -9.60
N THR A 9 1.71 10.89 -9.82
CA THR A 9 0.64 11.52 -10.61
C THR A 9 -0.05 12.62 -9.80
N LYS A 10 -0.90 13.45 -10.45
CA LYS A 10 -1.71 14.44 -9.72
C LYS A 10 -2.61 13.79 -8.67
N LEU A 11 -3.24 12.66 -9.01
CA LEU A 11 -4.10 11.92 -8.09
C LEU A 11 -3.32 11.37 -6.89
N MET A 12 -2.13 10.83 -7.12
CA MET A 12 -1.24 10.39 -6.02
C MET A 12 -0.92 11.54 -5.07
N LYS A 13 -0.53 12.71 -5.61
CA LYS A 13 -0.23 13.90 -4.80
C LYS A 13 -1.45 14.40 -4.02
N GLY A 14 -2.63 14.42 -4.65
CA GLY A 14 -3.86 14.82 -3.98
C GLY A 14 -4.22 13.90 -2.80
N VAL A 15 -3.91 12.60 -2.89
CA VAL A 15 -4.04 11.69 -1.74
C VAL A 15 -3.01 12.02 -0.66
N GLU A 16 -1.75 12.26 -1.01
CA GLU A 16 -0.72 12.63 -0.02
C GLU A 16 -1.06 13.93 0.72
N GLU A 17 -1.59 14.92 0.00
CA GLU A 17 -2.06 16.18 0.56
C GLU A 17 -3.29 15.97 1.46
N LYS A 18 -4.26 15.14 1.06
CA LYS A 18 -5.45 14.85 1.88
C LYS A 18 -5.09 14.16 3.19
N PHE A 19 -4.18 13.20 3.15
CA PHE A 19 -3.82 12.37 4.30
C PHE A 19 -2.57 12.88 5.04
N GLN A 20 -1.91 13.92 4.54
CA GLN A 20 -0.67 14.49 5.07
C GLN A 20 0.44 13.45 5.31
N ARG A 21 0.50 12.42 4.43
CA ARG A 21 1.41 11.28 4.54
C ARG A 21 1.88 10.85 3.15
N PRO A 22 3.16 10.45 2.99
CA PRO A 22 3.64 9.89 1.73
C PRO A 22 3.00 8.52 1.46
N LEU A 23 2.69 8.23 0.19
CA LEU A 23 2.06 6.96 -0.22
C LEU A 23 2.89 5.74 0.18
N GLU A 24 4.21 5.87 0.20
CA GLU A 24 5.14 4.80 0.57
C GLU A 24 4.91 4.26 1.99
N THR A 25 4.38 5.09 2.89
CA THR A 25 4.00 4.69 4.26
C THR A 25 2.49 4.55 4.43
N LEU A 26 1.70 5.38 3.76
CA LEU A 26 0.25 5.36 3.91
C LEU A 26 -0.36 4.07 3.37
N LEU A 27 0.05 3.65 2.16
CA LEU A 27 -0.59 2.51 1.49
C LEU A 27 -0.35 1.17 2.22
N PRO A 28 0.87 0.83 2.67
CA PRO A 28 1.09 -0.40 3.43
C PRO A 28 0.26 -0.44 4.71
N ASP A 29 0.20 0.67 5.46
CA ASP A 29 -0.53 0.73 6.72
C ASP A 29 -2.03 0.50 6.50
N MET A 30 -2.65 1.26 5.58
CA MET A 30 -4.08 1.12 5.29
C MET A 30 -4.44 -0.27 4.77
N VAL A 31 -3.59 -0.86 3.91
CA VAL A 31 -3.85 -2.21 3.37
C VAL A 31 -3.64 -3.29 4.44
N ASN A 32 -2.71 -3.12 5.37
CA ASN A 32 -2.53 -4.04 6.50
C ASN A 32 -3.70 -3.95 7.50
N GLU A 33 -4.21 -2.75 7.76
CA GLU A 33 -5.29 -2.52 8.73
C GLU A 33 -6.67 -2.92 8.18
N HIS A 34 -6.96 -2.60 6.91
CA HIS A 34 -8.31 -2.72 6.35
C HIS A 34 -8.41 -3.69 5.15
N GLY A 35 -7.29 -4.13 4.60
CA GLY A 35 -7.25 -4.89 3.36
C GLY A 35 -7.38 -4.02 2.11
N LEU A 36 -6.99 -4.58 0.95
CA LEU A 36 -6.87 -3.87 -0.31
C LEU A 36 -8.16 -3.16 -0.76
N SER A 37 -9.30 -3.87 -0.72
CA SER A 37 -10.56 -3.33 -1.25
C SER A 37 -11.09 -2.17 -0.41
N HIS A 38 -11.00 -2.29 0.92
CA HIS A 38 -11.46 -1.24 1.82
C HIS A 38 -10.57 -0.01 1.73
N ALA A 39 -9.24 -0.19 1.77
CA ALA A 39 -8.28 0.89 1.59
C ALA A 39 -8.48 1.63 0.26
N ALA A 40 -8.77 0.92 -0.84
CA ALA A 40 -9.06 1.56 -2.12
C ALA A 40 -10.32 2.45 -2.06
N SER A 41 -11.38 1.97 -1.38
CA SER A 41 -12.61 2.72 -1.16
C SER A 41 -12.37 4.00 -0.36
N GLU A 42 -11.62 3.94 0.74
CA GLU A 42 -11.31 5.13 1.56
C GLU A 42 -10.46 6.18 0.80
N LEU A 43 -9.55 5.70 -0.04
CA LEU A 43 -8.72 6.55 -0.90
C LEU A 43 -9.47 7.10 -2.11
N GLY A 44 -10.70 6.63 -2.38
CA GLY A 44 -11.52 7.05 -3.51
C GLY A 44 -10.98 6.57 -4.86
N VAL A 45 -10.34 5.39 -4.90
CA VAL A 45 -9.74 4.81 -6.11
C VAL A 45 -10.17 3.36 -6.30
N SER A 46 -9.98 2.80 -7.50
CA SER A 46 -10.20 1.37 -7.71
C SER A 46 -9.12 0.52 -7.05
N ALA A 47 -9.44 -0.73 -6.67
CA ALA A 47 -8.44 -1.68 -6.16
C ALA A 47 -7.30 -1.94 -7.15
N ALA A 48 -7.59 -1.90 -8.45
CA ALA A 48 -6.58 -1.99 -9.51
C ALA A 48 -5.64 -0.78 -9.51
N THR A 49 -6.17 0.43 -9.33
CA THR A 49 -5.38 1.67 -9.19
C THR A 49 -4.47 1.60 -7.96
N LEU A 50 -4.99 1.17 -6.81
CA LEU A 50 -4.20 1.03 -5.58
C LEU A 50 -3.09 -0.03 -5.74
N SER A 51 -3.43 -1.18 -6.34
CA SER A 51 -2.44 -2.23 -6.65
C SER A 51 -1.34 -1.74 -7.58
N TYR A 52 -1.71 -0.98 -8.62
CA TYR A 52 -0.74 -0.37 -9.53
C TYR A 52 0.16 0.65 -8.83
N TRP A 53 -0.37 1.45 -7.90
CA TRP A 53 0.44 2.40 -7.13
C TRP A 53 1.46 1.68 -6.24
N MET A 54 1.05 0.63 -5.54
CA MET A 54 1.98 -0.17 -4.74
C MET A 54 3.10 -0.76 -5.60
N LEU A 55 2.75 -1.37 -6.74
CA LEU A 55 3.74 -1.86 -7.70
C LEU A 55 4.70 -0.74 -8.15
N LYS A 56 4.15 0.40 -8.56
CA LYS A 56 4.92 1.54 -9.05
C LYS A 56 5.87 2.10 -7.99
N LEU A 57 5.48 2.07 -6.71
CA LEU A 57 6.27 2.53 -5.56
C LEU A 57 7.22 1.45 -5.01
N GLY A 58 7.27 0.27 -5.63
CA GLY A 58 8.10 -0.85 -5.16
C GLY A 58 7.60 -1.51 -3.87
N ILE A 59 6.34 -1.28 -3.50
CA ILE A 59 5.67 -1.88 -2.35
C ILE A 59 5.21 -3.28 -2.74
N ARG A 60 5.66 -4.29 -2.01
CA ARG A 60 5.24 -5.68 -2.21
C ARG A 60 4.13 -6.04 -1.24
N TYR A 61 2.91 -6.16 -1.76
CA TYR A 61 1.77 -6.69 -1.03
C TYR A 61 1.63 -8.20 -1.27
N ARG A 62 1.39 -8.97 -0.20
CA ARG A 62 1.15 -10.41 -0.25
C ARG A 62 -0.08 -10.73 0.58
N ARG A 63 -0.98 -11.54 0.01
CA ARG A 63 -2.06 -12.19 0.77
C ARG A 63 -1.61 -13.60 1.08
N VAL A 64 -1.75 -13.99 2.34
CA VAL A 64 -1.45 -15.34 2.80
C VAL A 64 -2.72 -15.85 3.45
N ALA A 65 -3.19 -17.01 2.99
CA ALA A 65 -4.26 -17.71 3.68
C ALA A 65 -3.65 -18.46 4.86
N VAL A 66 -4.26 -18.31 6.03
CA VAL A 66 -3.87 -18.99 7.26
C VAL A 66 -5.10 -19.65 7.87
N THR A 67 -4.88 -20.77 8.54
CA THR A 67 -5.87 -21.40 9.41
C THR A 67 -5.99 -20.64 10.73
N ALA A 68 -6.99 -20.99 11.56
CA ALA A 68 -7.29 -20.26 12.79
C ALA A 68 -6.11 -20.21 13.79
N ASP A 69 -5.25 -21.22 13.76
CA ASP A 69 -4.11 -21.38 14.68
C ASP A 69 -2.76 -20.91 14.07
N GLU A 70 -2.78 -20.42 12.84
CA GLU A 70 -1.58 -19.96 12.13
C GLU A 70 -1.39 -18.45 12.25
N THR A 71 -0.14 -18.02 12.44
CA THR A 71 0.25 -16.60 12.49
C THR A 71 1.30 -16.29 11.43
N ILE A 72 1.38 -15.02 11.02
CA ILE A 72 2.34 -14.54 10.04
C ILE A 72 3.32 -13.59 10.72
N GLU A 73 4.61 -13.90 10.62
CA GLU A 73 5.69 -13.01 11.04
C GLU A 73 6.40 -12.43 9.80
N VAL A 74 6.54 -11.10 9.74
CA VAL A 74 7.25 -10.41 8.65
C VAL A 74 8.63 -9.97 9.13
N LYS A 75 9.69 -10.57 8.57
CA LYS A 75 11.09 -10.21 8.86
C LYS A 75 11.68 -9.34 7.76
N ARG A 76 12.43 -8.31 8.13
CA ARG A 76 13.23 -7.51 7.18
C ARG A 76 14.55 -8.26 6.93
N PRO A 77 15.05 -8.33 5.68
CA PRO A 77 16.40 -8.81 5.44
C PRO A 77 17.39 -7.91 6.19
N GLY A 78 18.28 -8.52 6.97
CA GLY A 78 19.41 -7.86 7.63
C GLY A 78 20.48 -7.42 6.65
#